data_AF-A0A7Y1UTN9-F1
#
_entry.id   AF-A0A7Y1UTN9-F1
#
_cell.length_a   1.000
_cell.length_b   1.000
_cell.length_c   1.000
_cell.angle_alpha   90.00
_cell.angle_beta   90.00
_cell.angle_gamma   90.00
#
_symmetry.space_group_name_H-M   'P 1'
#
loop_
_entity.id
_entity.type
_entity.pdbx_description
1 polymer ?
#
loop_
_entity_poly.entity_id
_entity_poly.type
_entity_poly.pdbx_seq_one_letter_code
_entity_poly.pdbx_strand_id
1 'polypeptide(L)'
;MKIRFEFGSEDSRKFSFQTGTPQEETSDDNKREYSFDTSKIKNEDAREFAEDVLSIFSTAARGLKDRIAEYERAASPPGDEPTRSDDGKAEGSSHVPADREPTEQQTAPAEAQQAVLPDGPCGDALVAAGYGERSVEVIPFGSHGAAVVPLQEGDDEVEVWRAIKEAVGPSGCYPVYVMQDDLERPLLAPGEILDLATADRGRLWAIREQLFARNPWPVQAPIADTFHYKATVRRFGHGPTEPELAEADLATEDDLDEFLWRWERATFGDEAVIAAGQPDDVHWFDPGITDQKLLVVPVPDGPNTVRVLGFYPTDDHPDWIEPLGADLAAWHRDFGAELIANYGTMLQFVVNDPPRDLDTAYQLAKEHDLVATSTLPAPGLTRRHYAADLIGRTRWFLHDRP
;
A
#
# COMPACT_ATOMS: atom_id res chain seq x y z
N MET A 1 -17.56 9.00 -4.48
CA MET A 1 -18.07 9.25 -3.11
C MET A 1 -17.98 10.74 -2.82
N LYS A 2 -19.09 11.42 -2.57
CA LYS A 2 -19.11 12.85 -2.25
C LYS A 2 -19.45 13.00 -0.77
N ILE A 3 -18.54 13.58 0.01
CA ILE A 3 -18.75 13.83 1.45
C ILE A 3 -19.08 15.30 1.62
N ARG A 4 -20.25 15.61 2.18
CA ARG A 4 -20.65 16.99 2.50
C ARG A 4 -20.64 17.17 4.02
N PHE A 5 -19.88 18.16 4.48
CA PHE A 5 -19.78 18.56 5.88
C PHE A 5 -20.65 19.79 6.13
N GLU A 6 -21.59 19.69 7.07
CA GLU A 6 -22.43 20.80 7.52
C GLU A 6 -22.18 21.04 9.01
N PHE A 7 -21.71 22.24 9.35
CA PHE A 7 -21.46 22.65 10.74
C PHE A 7 -22.70 23.36 11.28
N GLY A 8 -23.37 22.73 12.26
CA GLY A 8 -24.45 23.34 13.03
C GLY A 8 -23.91 24.13 14.24
N SER A 9 -24.82 24.74 15.01
CA SER A 9 -24.49 25.39 16.29
C SER A 9 -23.86 24.41 17.30
N GLU A 10 -23.15 24.96 18.29
CA GLU A 10 -22.02 24.42 19.08
C GLU A 10 -22.04 22.93 19.54
N ASP A 11 -23.19 22.24 19.59
CA ASP A 11 -23.30 20.89 20.17
C ASP A 11 -23.70 19.75 19.19
N SER A 12 -23.72 19.98 17.86
CA SER A 12 -24.01 18.88 16.92
C SER A 12 -23.10 18.87 15.68
N ARG A 13 -22.34 17.79 15.50
CA ARG A 13 -21.59 17.51 14.27
C ARG A 13 -22.40 16.52 13.43
N LYS A 14 -22.77 16.91 12.21
CA LYS A 14 -23.53 16.08 11.28
C LYS A 14 -22.63 15.59 10.13
N PHE A 15 -22.73 14.31 9.80
CA PHE A 15 -22.02 13.70 8.69
C PHE A 15 -23.03 13.21 7.65
N SER A 16 -22.79 13.50 6.38
CA SER A 16 -23.62 12.98 5.28
C SER A 16 -22.74 12.30 4.23
N PHE A 17 -23.14 11.10 3.82
CA PHE A 17 -22.44 10.28 2.85
C PHE A 17 -23.29 10.17 1.58
N GLN A 18 -22.72 10.51 0.43
CA GLN A 18 -23.34 10.24 -0.87
C GLN A 18 -22.57 9.12 -1.56
N THR A 19 -23.15 7.92 -1.53
CA THR A 19 -22.65 6.72 -2.23
C THR A 19 -23.54 6.48 -3.45
N GLY A 20 -23.03 6.87 -4.62
CA GLY A 20 -23.65 6.59 -5.91
C GLY A 20 -22.61 6.71 -7.01
N THR A 21 -22.65 5.79 -7.96
CA THR A 21 -21.94 5.86 -9.24
C THR A 21 -22.44 7.08 -10.02
N PRO A 22 -21.57 7.86 -10.71
CA PRO A 22 -22.01 9.00 -11.49
C PRO A 22 -22.79 8.51 -12.71
N GLN A 23 -24.10 8.40 -12.58
CA GLN A 23 -25.02 8.42 -13.71
C GLN A 23 -26.07 9.52 -13.51
N GLU A 24 -26.54 10.01 -14.64
CA GLU A 24 -27.21 11.29 -14.88
C GLU A 24 -28.23 11.72 -13.82
N GLU A 25 -28.22 13.03 -13.58
CA GLU A 25 -29.16 13.79 -12.76
C GLU A 25 -30.61 13.35 -12.99
N THR A 26 -31.18 12.59 -12.05
CA THR A 26 -32.57 12.74 -11.59
C THR A 26 -32.79 11.93 -10.31
N SER A 27 -33.47 12.56 -9.33
CA SER A 27 -33.83 12.08 -7.99
C SER A 27 -32.80 12.26 -6.86
N ASP A 28 -33.17 13.15 -5.92
CA ASP A 28 -32.47 13.56 -4.69
C ASP A 28 -32.61 12.52 -3.53
N ASP A 29 -33.13 11.33 -3.79
CA ASP A 29 -33.64 10.42 -2.74
C ASP A 29 -32.61 9.49 -2.07
N ASN A 30 -31.33 9.53 -2.45
CA ASN A 30 -30.29 8.63 -1.90
C ASN A 30 -29.34 9.26 -0.86
N LYS A 31 -29.71 10.40 -0.25
CA LYS A 31 -28.93 10.97 0.86
C LYS A 31 -29.24 10.22 2.16
N ARG A 32 -28.35 9.34 2.61
CA ARG A 32 -28.40 8.78 3.97
C ARG A 32 -27.59 9.66 4.92
N GLU A 33 -28.27 10.26 5.88
CA GLU A 33 -27.65 11.04 6.96
C GLU A 33 -27.40 10.14 8.17
N TYR A 34 -26.16 10.15 8.67
CA TYR A 34 -25.78 9.42 9.87
C TYR A 34 -25.26 10.43 10.89
N SER A 35 -25.92 10.49 12.06
CA SER A 35 -25.43 11.27 13.20
C SER A 35 -24.83 10.33 14.24
N PHE A 36 -23.64 10.67 14.72
CA PHE A 36 -22.99 9.96 15.82
C PHE A 36 -23.02 10.85 17.06
N ASP A 37 -23.62 10.34 18.13
CA ASP A 37 -23.81 11.06 19.39
C ASP A 37 -22.97 10.39 20.48
N THR A 38 -21.78 10.94 20.73
CA THR A 38 -20.82 10.40 21.71
C THR A 38 -21.36 10.46 23.14
N SER A 39 -22.36 11.32 23.42
CA SER A 39 -22.98 11.42 24.75
C SER A 39 -23.72 10.14 25.17
N LYS A 40 -24.01 9.24 24.22
CA LYS A 40 -24.64 7.94 24.48
C LYS A 40 -23.64 6.86 24.89
N ILE A 41 -22.34 7.11 24.78
CA ILE A 41 -21.29 6.18 25.19
C ILE A 41 -21.13 6.31 26.72
N LYS A 42 -21.50 5.24 27.45
CA LYS A 42 -21.49 5.23 28.92
C LYS A 42 -20.10 5.04 29.53
N ASN A 43 -19.18 4.43 28.80
CA ASN A 43 -17.80 4.25 29.24
C ASN A 43 -17.01 5.52 28.88
N GLU A 44 -16.36 6.12 29.86
CA GLU A 44 -15.69 7.41 29.72
C GLU A 44 -14.48 7.33 28.77
N ASP A 45 -13.63 6.32 28.91
CA ASP A 45 -12.47 6.08 28.03
C ASP A 45 -12.89 5.85 26.57
N ALA A 46 -13.95 5.07 26.36
CA ALA A 46 -14.50 4.82 25.02
C ALA A 46 -15.15 6.06 24.40
N ARG A 47 -15.70 6.95 25.22
CA ARG A 47 -16.26 8.22 24.77
C ARG A 47 -15.14 9.19 24.39
N GLU A 48 -14.11 9.31 25.22
CA GLU A 48 -12.92 10.12 24.95
C GLU A 48 -12.23 9.67 23.65
N PHE A 49 -12.01 8.36 23.49
CA PHE A 49 -11.47 7.80 22.25
C PHE A 49 -12.35 8.14 21.02
N ALA A 50 -13.67 8.02 21.14
CA ALA A 50 -14.58 8.36 20.04
C ALA A 50 -14.54 9.85 19.69
N GLU A 51 -14.39 10.73 20.68
CA GLU A 51 -14.26 12.19 20.49
C GLU A 51 -12.93 12.56 19.82
N ASP A 52 -11.84 11.92 20.20
CA ASP A 52 -10.52 12.07 19.55
C ASP A 52 -10.57 11.65 18.08
N VAL A 53 -11.15 10.48 17.79
CA VAL A 53 -11.32 10.00 16.42
C VAL A 53 -12.14 11.00 15.59
N LEU A 54 -13.27 11.50 16.13
CA LEU A 54 -14.09 12.51 15.44
C LEU A 54 -13.36 13.85 15.24
N SER A 55 -12.48 14.24 16.16
CA SER A 55 -11.64 15.43 16.05
C SER A 55 -10.62 15.31 14.91
N ILE A 56 -9.96 14.15 14.80
CA ILE A 56 -9.02 13.83 13.72
C ILE A 56 -9.72 13.89 12.37
N PHE A 57 -10.87 13.21 12.22
CA PHE A 57 -11.64 13.24 10.97
C PHE A 57 -12.11 14.66 10.60
N SER A 58 -12.54 15.46 11.60
CA SER A 58 -12.97 16.85 11.37
C SER A 58 -11.83 17.73 10.88
N THR A 59 -10.61 17.52 11.40
CA THR A 59 -9.41 18.26 11.01
C THR A 59 -8.96 17.88 9.60
N ALA A 60 -8.92 16.58 9.29
CA ALA A 60 -8.60 16.07 7.96
C ALA A 60 -9.60 16.57 6.90
N ALA A 61 -10.90 16.54 7.21
CA ALA A 61 -11.96 17.05 6.35
C ALA A 61 -11.80 18.54 6.01
N ARG A 62 -11.39 19.35 6.99
CA ARG A 62 -11.12 20.79 6.78
C ARG A 62 -9.94 21.00 5.85
N GLY A 63 -8.83 20.29 6.08
CA GLY A 63 -7.65 20.36 5.22
C GLY A 63 -7.95 19.93 3.78
N LEU A 64 -8.75 18.88 3.59
CA LEU A 64 -9.17 18.44 2.26
C LEU A 64 -10.02 19.51 1.55
N LYS A 65 -10.96 20.15 2.26
CA LYS A 65 -11.79 21.23 1.72
C LYS A 65 -10.94 22.43 1.28
N ASP A 66 -9.95 22.82 2.08
CA ASP A 66 -9.07 23.94 1.76
C ASP A 66 -8.22 23.66 0.51
N ARG A 67 -7.70 22.43 0.37
CA ARG A 67 -6.98 21.99 -0.84
C ARG A 67 -7.86 21.97 -2.08
N ILE A 68 -9.10 21.47 -1.99
CA ILE A 68 -10.05 21.51 -3.12
C ILE A 68 -10.30 22.96 -3.55
N ALA A 69 -10.53 23.87 -2.60
CA ALA A 69 -10.74 25.29 -2.90
C ALA A 69 -9.48 25.98 -3.47
N GLU A 70 -8.28 25.50 -3.15
CA GLU A 70 -7.04 25.94 -3.79
C GLU A 70 -6.92 25.44 -5.23
N TYR A 71 -7.21 24.17 -5.49
CA TYR A 71 -7.24 23.61 -6.84
C TYR A 71 -8.26 24.31 -7.73
N GLU A 72 -9.48 24.56 -7.23
CA GLU A 72 -10.51 25.30 -7.98
C GLU A 72 -10.09 26.72 -8.32
N ARG A 73 -9.35 27.39 -7.42
CA ARG A 73 -8.77 28.72 -7.68
C ARG A 73 -7.65 28.67 -8.71
N ALA A 74 -6.79 27.65 -8.67
CA ALA A 74 -5.70 27.48 -9.62
C ALA A 74 -6.18 27.04 -11.02
N ALA A 75 -7.27 26.28 -11.09
CA ALA A 75 -7.87 25.80 -12.34
C ALA A 75 -8.78 26.82 -13.02
N SER A 76 -9.16 27.91 -12.33
CA SER A 76 -9.90 29.02 -12.94
C SER A 76 -8.96 29.81 -13.86
N PRO A 77 -9.22 29.85 -15.19
CA PRO A 77 -8.41 30.66 -16.09
C PRO A 77 -8.48 32.14 -15.68
N PRO A 78 -7.41 32.93 -15.91
CA PRO A 78 -7.46 34.37 -15.66
C PRO A 78 -8.62 34.95 -16.46
N GLY A 79 -9.62 35.49 -15.76
CA GLY A 79 -10.86 35.95 -16.37
C GLY A 79 -10.58 37.01 -17.44
N ASP A 80 -11.04 36.74 -18.67
CA ASP A 80 -11.09 37.72 -19.73
C ASP A 80 -11.95 38.91 -19.29
N GLU A 81 -11.38 40.11 -19.36
CA GLU A 81 -12.11 41.36 -19.15
C GLU A 81 -13.30 41.43 -20.13
N PRO A 82 -14.47 41.95 -19.70
CA PRO A 82 -15.67 41.92 -20.51
C PRO A 82 -15.55 42.90 -21.68
N THR A 83 -15.23 42.37 -22.87
CA THR A 83 -15.47 43.07 -24.12
C THR A 83 -16.97 43.06 -24.43
N ARG A 84 -17.56 44.23 -24.29
CA ARG A 84 -18.89 44.59 -24.77
C ARG A 84 -18.96 44.38 -26.29
N SER A 85 -19.84 43.50 -26.75
CA SER A 85 -20.22 43.44 -28.16
C SER A 85 -21.70 43.13 -28.32
N ASP A 86 -22.29 43.89 -29.24
CA ASP A 86 -23.69 44.03 -29.54
C ASP A 86 -24.34 42.81 -30.21
N ASP A 87 -25.66 42.82 -30.06
CA ASP A 87 -26.72 42.06 -30.73
C ASP A 87 -26.45 41.56 -32.17
N GLY A 88 -26.84 40.31 -32.42
CA GLY A 88 -27.00 39.75 -33.75
C GLY A 88 -27.83 38.46 -33.75
N LYS A 89 -29.14 38.59 -33.99
CA LYS A 89 -30.12 37.52 -34.22
C LYS A 89 -29.71 36.56 -35.36
N ALA A 90 -29.96 35.26 -35.17
CA ALA A 90 -30.44 34.37 -36.23
C ALA A 90 -31.17 33.15 -35.66
N GLU A 91 -32.39 32.93 -36.16
CA GLU A 91 -33.25 31.77 -35.91
C GLU A 91 -32.76 30.53 -36.69
N GLY A 92 -32.92 29.34 -36.11
CA GLY A 92 -32.61 28.08 -36.79
C GLY A 92 -33.24 26.88 -36.08
N SER A 93 -34.44 26.53 -36.52
CA SER A 93 -35.22 25.34 -36.14
C SER A 93 -34.60 24.05 -36.66
N SER A 94 -34.56 22.98 -35.85
CA SER A 94 -34.63 21.60 -36.37
C SER A 94 -35.12 20.61 -35.30
N HIS A 95 -36.18 19.89 -35.67
CA HIS A 95 -36.79 18.75 -34.99
C HIS A 95 -35.84 17.54 -34.92
N VAL A 96 -35.84 16.83 -33.78
CA VAL A 96 -35.30 15.47 -33.64
C VAL A 96 -36.40 14.60 -33.00
N PRO A 97 -36.77 13.43 -33.57
CA PRO A 97 -37.67 12.50 -32.92
C PRO A 97 -36.91 11.48 -32.07
N ALA A 98 -37.60 11.05 -31.02
CA ALA A 98 -37.19 10.08 -30.01
C ALA A 98 -37.30 8.62 -30.47
N ASP A 99 -36.81 7.75 -29.58
CA ASP A 99 -37.11 6.32 -29.38
C ASP A 99 -36.32 5.29 -30.20
N ARG A 100 -35.32 4.68 -29.53
CA ARG A 100 -34.96 3.26 -29.68
C ARG A 100 -34.39 2.72 -28.37
N GLU A 101 -35.14 1.84 -27.71
CA GLU A 101 -34.68 0.99 -26.62
C GLU A 101 -33.65 -0.05 -27.13
N PRO A 102 -32.57 -0.33 -26.38
CA PRO A 102 -31.65 -1.41 -26.72
C PRO A 102 -32.18 -2.75 -26.19
N THR A 103 -32.28 -3.71 -27.09
CA THR A 103 -32.60 -5.11 -26.78
C THR A 103 -31.34 -5.79 -26.21
N GLU A 104 -31.40 -6.23 -24.95
CA GLU A 104 -30.39 -7.11 -24.34
C GLU A 104 -30.35 -8.46 -25.09
N GLN A 105 -29.27 -8.68 -25.85
CA GLN A 105 -28.93 -10.00 -26.37
C GLN A 105 -28.06 -10.72 -25.32
N GLN A 106 -28.66 -11.69 -24.64
CA GLN A 106 -27.94 -12.71 -23.89
C GLN A 106 -27.03 -13.50 -24.84
N THR A 107 -25.73 -13.24 -24.75
CA THR A 107 -24.70 -14.05 -25.40
C THR A 107 -24.51 -15.33 -24.61
N ALA A 108 -24.55 -16.47 -25.30
CA ALA A 108 -24.25 -17.78 -24.74
C ALA A 108 -22.80 -17.82 -24.21
N PRO A 109 -22.51 -18.61 -23.16
CA PRO A 109 -21.16 -18.72 -22.61
C PRO A 109 -20.22 -19.20 -23.71
N ALA A 110 -19.18 -18.42 -23.97
CA ALA A 110 -18.14 -18.75 -24.93
C ALA A 110 -17.55 -20.12 -24.55
N GLU A 111 -17.57 -21.06 -25.49
CA GLU A 111 -16.79 -22.29 -25.37
C GLU A 111 -15.34 -21.89 -25.12
N ALA A 112 -14.79 -22.33 -23.99
CA ALA A 112 -13.40 -22.09 -23.61
C ALA A 112 -12.50 -22.69 -24.70
N GLN A 113 -12.07 -21.86 -25.64
CA GLN A 113 -11.00 -22.21 -26.56
C GLN A 113 -9.77 -22.51 -25.71
N GLN A 114 -9.24 -23.73 -25.82
CA GLN A 114 -7.94 -24.07 -25.23
C GLN A 114 -6.94 -23.03 -25.73
N ALA A 115 -6.48 -22.17 -24.83
CA ALA A 115 -5.49 -21.17 -25.13
C ALA A 115 -4.26 -21.89 -25.70
N VAL A 116 -3.87 -21.52 -26.92
CA VAL A 116 -2.59 -21.92 -27.47
C VAL A 116 -1.55 -21.25 -26.59
N LEU A 117 -0.79 -22.07 -25.85
CA LEU A 117 0.28 -21.62 -24.98
C LEU A 117 1.27 -20.74 -25.77
N PRO A 118 1.91 -19.76 -25.12
CA PRO A 118 2.79 -18.85 -25.83
C PRO A 118 4.03 -19.63 -26.29
N ASP A 119 4.48 -19.35 -27.51
CA ASP A 119 5.86 -19.61 -27.87
C ASP A 119 6.74 -18.71 -26.97
N GLY A 120 7.37 -19.30 -25.96
CA GLY A 120 8.17 -18.55 -25.01
C GLY A 120 8.69 -19.40 -23.85
N PRO A 121 9.85 -19.02 -23.27
CA PRO A 121 10.57 -19.85 -22.32
C PRO A 121 9.80 -20.08 -21.00
N CYS A 122 8.93 -19.15 -20.59
CA CYS A 122 8.11 -19.32 -19.38
C CYS A 122 6.94 -20.29 -19.61
N GLY A 123 6.27 -20.21 -20.76
CA GLY A 123 5.17 -21.11 -21.12
C GLY A 123 5.65 -22.55 -21.26
N ASP A 124 6.75 -22.75 -21.99
CA ASP A 124 7.36 -24.07 -22.17
C ASP A 124 7.77 -24.71 -20.84
N ALA A 125 8.33 -23.92 -19.92
CA ALA A 125 8.72 -24.40 -18.58
C ALA A 125 7.51 -24.83 -17.74
N LEU A 126 6.44 -24.05 -17.75
CA LEU A 126 5.20 -24.39 -17.05
C LEU A 126 4.59 -25.70 -17.58
N VAL A 127 4.57 -25.87 -18.91
CA VAL A 127 4.08 -27.10 -19.55
C VAL A 127 4.94 -28.28 -19.17
N ALA A 128 6.27 -28.15 -19.24
CA ALA A 128 7.23 -29.20 -18.89
C ALA A 128 7.10 -29.62 -17.41
N ALA A 129 6.71 -28.69 -16.54
CA ALA A 129 6.46 -28.94 -15.12
C ALA A 129 5.05 -29.48 -14.81
N GLY A 130 4.22 -29.75 -15.83
CA GLY A 130 2.88 -30.33 -15.65
C GLY A 130 1.80 -29.29 -15.34
N TYR A 131 2.10 -28.00 -15.40
CA TYR A 131 1.10 -26.93 -15.26
C TYR A 131 0.32 -26.68 -16.56
N GLY A 132 0.67 -27.35 -17.67
CA GLY A 132 -0.01 -27.21 -18.96
C GLY A 132 -1.45 -27.75 -18.99
N GLU A 133 -1.86 -28.57 -18.02
CA GLU A 133 -3.26 -28.99 -17.86
C GLU A 133 -4.11 -27.94 -17.12
N ARG A 134 -3.48 -27.02 -16.39
CA ARG A 134 -4.19 -25.84 -15.85
C ARG A 134 -4.48 -24.90 -17.02
N SER A 135 -5.60 -24.18 -16.97
CA SER A 135 -5.93 -23.14 -17.94
C SER A 135 -4.99 -21.95 -17.78
N VAL A 136 -3.77 -22.07 -18.31
CA VAL A 136 -2.76 -21.01 -18.32
C VAL A 136 -3.18 -19.98 -19.36
N GLU A 137 -3.42 -18.76 -18.90
CA GLU A 137 -3.68 -17.62 -19.78
C GLU A 137 -2.36 -16.93 -20.12
N VAL A 138 -2.27 -16.36 -21.32
CA VAL A 138 -1.11 -15.61 -21.79
C VAL A 138 -1.50 -14.16 -21.95
N ILE A 139 -0.75 -13.28 -21.31
CA ILE A 139 -0.89 -11.84 -21.49
C ILE A 139 0.33 -11.26 -22.23
N PRO A 140 0.14 -10.23 -23.07
CA PRO A 140 1.25 -9.58 -23.76
C PRO A 140 2.29 -9.02 -22.78
N PHE A 141 3.56 -9.36 -23.00
CA PHE A 141 4.69 -8.81 -22.23
C PHE A 141 5.93 -8.67 -23.11
N GLY A 142 6.23 -7.44 -23.54
CA GLY A 142 7.30 -7.18 -24.50
C GLY A 142 7.20 -8.12 -25.72
N SER A 143 8.29 -8.85 -26.00
CA SER A 143 8.38 -9.86 -27.06
C SER A 143 8.24 -11.32 -26.57
N HIS A 144 8.04 -11.56 -25.27
CA HIS A 144 8.17 -12.89 -24.66
C HIS A 144 6.90 -13.40 -23.97
N GLY A 145 5.89 -12.55 -23.76
CA GLY A 145 4.65 -12.90 -23.08
C GLY A 145 4.85 -13.16 -21.58
N ALA A 146 3.78 -13.00 -20.80
CA ALA A 146 3.72 -13.46 -19.41
C ALA A 146 2.59 -14.48 -19.28
N ALA A 147 2.74 -15.43 -18.36
CA ALA A 147 1.78 -16.50 -18.15
C ALA A 147 1.04 -16.31 -16.83
N VAL A 148 -0.28 -16.47 -16.85
CA VAL A 148 -1.15 -16.37 -15.67
C VAL A 148 -1.61 -17.78 -15.32
N VAL A 149 -1.23 -18.23 -14.12
CA VAL A 149 -1.60 -19.54 -13.57
C VAL A 149 -2.73 -19.35 -12.56
N PRO A 150 -3.92 -19.94 -12.80
CA PRO A 150 -5.00 -19.88 -11.83
C PRO A 150 -4.69 -20.76 -10.60
N LEU A 151 -5.07 -20.27 -9.43
CA LEU A 151 -5.07 -21.05 -8.20
C LEU A 151 -6.31 -21.93 -8.10
N GLN A 152 -6.17 -23.05 -7.39
CA GLN A 152 -7.25 -23.96 -7.07
C GLN A 152 -7.62 -23.87 -5.59
N GLU A 153 -8.85 -24.25 -5.26
CA GLU A 153 -9.28 -24.33 -3.86
C GLU A 153 -8.43 -25.38 -3.11
N GLY A 154 -7.87 -24.97 -1.97
CA GLY A 154 -6.98 -25.81 -1.16
C GLY A 154 -5.50 -25.75 -1.55
N ASP A 155 -5.11 -24.98 -2.57
CA ASP A 155 -3.71 -24.69 -2.84
C ASP A 155 -3.09 -23.92 -1.65
N ASP A 156 -1.92 -24.35 -1.16
CA ASP A 156 -1.07 -23.52 -0.29
C ASP A 156 -0.26 -22.56 -1.18
N GLU A 157 -0.51 -21.27 -0.99
CA GLU A 157 0.09 -20.18 -1.78
C GLU A 157 1.63 -20.30 -1.85
N VAL A 158 2.28 -20.57 -0.72
CA VAL A 158 3.74 -20.61 -0.64
C VAL A 158 4.29 -21.88 -1.29
N GLU A 159 3.61 -23.01 -1.13
CA GLU A 159 4.01 -24.27 -1.78
C GLU A 159 3.85 -24.21 -3.29
N VAL A 160 2.72 -23.68 -3.79
CA VAL A 160 2.47 -23.52 -5.23
C VAL A 160 3.48 -22.57 -5.85
N TRP A 161 3.72 -21.42 -5.22
CA TRP A 161 4.73 -20.47 -5.69
C TRP A 161 6.13 -21.09 -5.73
N ARG A 162 6.52 -21.84 -4.69
CA ARG A 162 7.84 -22.51 -4.64
C ARG A 162 7.99 -23.54 -5.75
N ALA A 163 6.97 -24.37 -5.97
CA ALA A 163 6.97 -25.37 -7.03
C ALA A 163 7.08 -24.75 -8.43
N ILE A 164 6.33 -23.67 -8.69
CA ILE A 164 6.39 -22.96 -9.97
C ILE A 164 7.73 -22.26 -10.13
N LYS A 165 8.27 -21.66 -9.07
CA LYS A 165 9.58 -21.00 -9.10
C LYS A 165 10.69 -21.97 -9.46
N GLU A 166 10.69 -23.15 -8.86
CA GLU A 166 11.65 -24.21 -9.18
C GLU A 166 11.54 -24.63 -10.65
N ALA A 167 10.32 -24.75 -11.16
CA ALA A 167 10.06 -25.12 -12.55
C ALA A 167 10.52 -24.07 -13.56
N VAL A 168 10.25 -22.79 -13.32
CA VAL A 168 10.43 -21.72 -14.32
C VAL A 168 11.74 -20.94 -14.15
N GLY A 169 12.41 -21.05 -12.99
CA GLY A 169 13.67 -20.37 -12.71
C GLY A 169 14.78 -20.62 -13.75
N PRO A 170 15.02 -21.86 -14.22
CA PRO A 170 16.02 -22.13 -15.26
C PRO A 170 15.76 -21.42 -16.60
N SER A 171 14.51 -21.03 -16.85
CA SER A 171 14.10 -20.28 -18.04
C SER A 171 14.27 -18.77 -17.90
N GLY A 172 14.79 -18.28 -16.77
CA GLY A 172 14.90 -16.85 -16.51
C GLY A 172 13.54 -16.18 -16.26
N CYS A 173 12.59 -16.95 -15.72
CA CYS A 173 11.27 -16.47 -15.35
C CYS A 173 11.10 -16.52 -13.83
N TYR A 174 10.19 -15.69 -13.30
CA TYR A 174 9.90 -15.62 -11.89
C TYR A 174 8.39 -15.53 -11.64
N PRO A 175 7.84 -16.36 -10.73
CA PRO A 175 6.45 -16.27 -10.33
C PRO A 175 6.21 -15.24 -9.23
N VAL A 176 5.10 -14.52 -9.32
CA VAL A 176 4.65 -13.55 -8.31
C VAL A 176 3.12 -13.48 -8.29
N TYR A 177 2.52 -13.48 -7.12
CA TYR A 177 1.09 -13.26 -6.95
C TYR A 177 0.72 -11.81 -7.21
N VAL A 178 -0.38 -11.61 -7.93
CA VAL A 178 -0.94 -10.31 -8.26
C VAL A 178 -2.46 -10.35 -8.09
N MET A 179 -3.11 -9.20 -7.91
CA MET A 179 -4.56 -9.14 -7.91
C MET A 179 -5.09 -9.28 -9.34
N GLN A 180 -6.30 -9.82 -9.50
CA GLN A 180 -6.97 -9.91 -10.80
C GLN A 180 -7.05 -8.54 -11.50
N ASP A 181 -7.38 -7.49 -10.75
CA ASP A 181 -7.50 -6.12 -11.28
C ASP A 181 -6.15 -5.54 -11.72
N ASP A 182 -5.03 -6.03 -11.17
CA ASP A 182 -3.69 -5.58 -11.56
C ASP A 182 -3.25 -6.15 -12.90
N LEU A 183 -3.86 -7.25 -13.37
CA LEU A 183 -3.60 -7.82 -14.70
C LEU A 183 -4.14 -6.94 -15.82
N GLU A 184 -5.08 -6.03 -15.53
CA GLU A 184 -5.59 -5.07 -16.51
C GLU A 184 -4.59 -3.92 -16.76
N ARG A 185 -3.60 -3.74 -15.87
CA ARG A 185 -2.58 -2.70 -16.04
C ARG A 185 -1.54 -3.17 -17.06
N PRO A 186 -1.10 -2.28 -17.98
CA PRO A 186 -0.03 -2.63 -18.89
C PRO A 186 1.25 -2.89 -18.09
N LEU A 187 1.77 -4.10 -18.19
CA LEU A 187 3.08 -4.45 -17.66
C LEU A 187 4.15 -3.54 -18.29
N LEU A 188 5.02 -2.96 -17.47
CA LEU A 188 6.13 -2.17 -17.98
C LEU A 188 7.05 -3.09 -18.75
N ALA A 189 7.29 -2.76 -20.03
CA ALA A 189 8.25 -3.51 -20.83
C ALA A 189 9.57 -3.56 -20.06
N PRO A 190 10.19 -4.74 -19.91
CA PRO A 190 11.44 -4.83 -19.19
C PRO A 190 12.41 -3.94 -19.97
N GLY A 191 12.90 -2.89 -19.32
CA GLY A 191 14.07 -2.18 -19.82
C GLY A 191 15.27 -3.14 -19.84
N GLU A 192 16.47 -2.59 -19.86
CA GLU A 192 17.65 -3.43 -19.63
C GLU A 192 17.51 -4.13 -18.26
N ILE A 193 17.54 -5.47 -18.24
CA ILE A 193 17.59 -6.24 -17.00
C ILE A 193 18.86 -5.80 -16.29
N LEU A 194 18.70 -5.24 -15.09
CA LEU A 194 19.82 -4.70 -14.33
C LEU A 194 20.37 -5.81 -13.46
N ASP A 195 21.70 -5.86 -13.39
CA ASP A 195 22.39 -6.64 -12.39
C ASP A 195 22.28 -5.94 -11.02
N LEU A 196 21.12 -6.12 -10.38
CA LEU A 196 20.83 -5.56 -9.06
C LEU A 196 21.65 -6.22 -7.95
N ALA A 197 22.32 -7.35 -8.21
CA ALA A 197 23.15 -8.02 -7.22
C ALA A 197 24.33 -7.13 -6.78
N THR A 198 24.74 -6.17 -7.61
CA THR A 198 25.80 -5.21 -7.33
C THR A 198 25.30 -3.81 -6.98
N ALA A 199 23.98 -3.59 -6.99
CA ALA A 199 23.41 -2.29 -6.71
C ALA A 199 23.61 -1.89 -5.23
N ASP A 200 23.87 -0.61 -5.01
CA ASP A 200 24.14 -0.06 -3.68
C ASP A 200 22.87 -0.06 -2.82
N ARG A 201 22.92 -0.76 -1.68
CA ARG A 201 21.82 -0.83 -0.70
C ARG A 201 21.61 0.54 -0.07
N GLY A 202 20.36 0.87 0.26
CA GLY A 202 20.02 2.08 0.99
C GLY A 202 20.00 3.34 0.11
N ARG A 203 19.99 3.17 -1.22
CA ARG A 203 19.82 4.30 -2.14
C ARG A 203 18.41 4.87 -2.04
N LEU A 204 17.39 4.03 -1.89
CA LEU A 204 16.02 4.51 -1.69
C LEU A 204 15.89 5.17 -0.32
N TRP A 205 16.55 4.59 0.69
CA TRP A 205 16.68 5.20 2.02
C TRP A 205 17.22 6.63 1.90
N ALA A 206 18.35 6.83 1.24
CA ALA A 206 18.96 8.16 1.12
C ALA A 206 18.07 9.17 0.36
N ILE A 207 17.33 8.71 -0.66
CA ILE A 207 16.40 9.54 -1.42
C ILE A 207 15.21 9.95 -0.55
N ARG A 208 14.58 8.97 0.13
CA ARG A 208 13.40 9.23 0.97
C ARG A 208 13.78 10.01 2.22
N GLU A 209 14.89 9.71 2.86
CA GLU A 209 15.41 10.50 3.99
C GLU A 209 15.56 11.97 3.61
N GLN A 210 16.10 12.30 2.43
CA GLN A 210 16.18 13.71 1.97
C GLN A 210 14.80 14.37 1.75
N LEU A 211 13.79 13.59 1.39
CA LEU A 211 12.43 14.07 1.17
C LEU A 211 11.66 14.24 2.48
N PHE A 212 11.79 13.28 3.41
CA PHE A 212 11.06 13.23 4.68
C PHE A 212 11.78 13.95 5.83
N ALA A 213 13.10 14.12 5.80
CA ALA A 213 13.85 14.95 6.76
C ALA A 213 13.42 16.44 6.74
N ARG A 214 12.54 16.81 5.80
CA ARG A 214 11.89 18.13 5.75
C ARG A 214 10.64 18.25 6.62
N ASN A 215 10.24 17.21 7.34
CA ASN A 215 9.07 17.22 8.20
C ASN A 215 9.49 17.20 9.69
N PRO A 216 10.06 18.31 10.21
CA PRO A 216 10.45 18.38 11.61
C PRO A 216 9.22 18.12 12.49
N TRP A 217 9.42 17.31 13.52
CA TRP A 217 8.40 17.08 14.53
C TRP A 217 7.93 18.45 15.05
N PRO A 218 6.63 18.77 15.05
CA PRO A 218 6.17 19.95 15.73
C PRO A 218 6.41 19.72 17.23
N VAL A 219 7.49 20.31 17.75
CA VAL A 219 7.99 20.29 19.15
C VAL A 219 6.94 20.78 20.18
N GLN A 220 5.68 20.94 19.79
CA GLN A 220 4.64 21.52 20.62
C GLN A 220 3.90 20.50 21.49
N ALA A 221 3.88 19.21 21.12
CA ALA A 221 3.28 18.17 21.95
C ALA A 221 4.28 17.65 23.00
N PRO A 222 3.90 17.51 24.28
CA PRO A 222 4.71 16.83 25.27
C PRO A 222 5.07 15.40 24.79
N ILE A 223 6.32 14.97 24.97
CA ILE A 223 6.77 13.65 24.54
C ILE A 223 5.89 12.53 25.16
N ALA A 224 5.45 12.72 26.41
CA ALA A 224 4.57 11.78 27.10
C ALA A 224 3.23 11.55 26.40
N ASP A 225 2.76 12.51 25.60
CA ASP A 225 1.50 12.41 24.87
C ASP A 225 1.63 11.75 23.50
N THR A 226 2.87 11.56 23.04
CA THR A 226 3.16 10.98 21.73
C THR A 226 2.76 9.50 21.66
N PHE A 227 2.38 9.08 20.46
CA PHE A 227 2.10 7.68 20.18
C PHE A 227 3.29 6.78 20.53
N HIS A 228 4.52 7.22 20.20
CA HIS A 228 5.75 6.50 20.50
C HIS A 228 5.89 6.24 22.00
N TYR A 229 5.85 7.27 22.84
CA TYR A 229 5.99 7.08 24.28
C TYR A 229 4.88 6.20 24.86
N LYS A 230 3.61 6.45 24.48
CA LYS A 230 2.45 5.66 24.92
C LYS A 230 2.59 4.19 24.53
N ALA A 231 3.16 3.89 23.37
CA ALA A 231 3.42 2.52 22.95
C ALA A 231 4.42 1.82 23.88
N THR A 232 5.51 2.49 24.30
CA THR A 232 6.47 1.94 25.29
C THR A 232 5.77 1.65 26.62
N VAL A 233 5.00 2.61 27.14
CA VAL A 233 4.25 2.44 28.40
C VAL A 233 3.25 1.29 28.30
N ARG A 234 2.51 1.19 27.19
CA ARG A 234 1.57 0.09 26.96
C ARG A 234 2.27 -1.27 26.95
N ARG A 235 3.45 -1.35 26.33
CA ARG A 235 4.20 -2.60 26.14
C ARG A 235 4.92 -3.07 27.41
N PHE A 236 5.53 -2.14 28.16
CA PHE A 236 6.39 -2.48 29.29
C PHE A 236 5.85 -2.01 30.66
N GLY A 237 4.70 -1.34 30.68
CA GLY A 237 4.04 -0.83 31.89
C GLY A 237 4.57 0.52 32.40
N HIS A 238 5.73 0.97 31.91
CA HIS A 238 6.26 2.32 32.15
C HIS A 238 7.21 2.73 31.01
N GLY A 239 7.47 4.04 30.92
CA GLY A 239 8.43 4.62 30.00
C GLY A 239 9.58 5.32 30.73
N PRO A 240 10.49 5.98 29.98
CA PRO A 240 11.49 6.86 30.55
C PRO A 240 10.86 7.99 31.37
N THR A 241 11.55 8.42 32.41
CA THR A 241 11.15 9.54 33.27
C THR A 241 11.34 10.88 32.57
N GLU A 242 10.65 11.94 33.03
CA GLU A 242 10.81 13.29 32.48
C GLU A 242 12.27 13.79 32.49
N PRO A 243 13.10 13.56 33.54
CA PRO A 243 14.51 13.91 33.49
C PRO A 243 15.30 13.16 32.41
N GLU A 244 15.07 11.86 32.23
CA GLU A 244 15.72 11.08 31.16
C GLU A 244 15.35 11.62 29.77
N LEU A 245 14.09 12.00 29.56
CA LEU A 245 13.62 12.63 28.32
C LEU A 245 14.22 14.03 28.11
N ALA A 246 14.37 14.81 29.17
CA ALA A 246 14.92 16.17 29.10
C ALA A 246 16.44 16.21 28.86
N GLU A 247 17.15 15.15 29.25
CA GLU A 247 18.58 14.98 28.97
C GLU A 247 18.86 14.47 27.55
N ALA A 248 17.85 13.90 26.88
CA ALA A 248 17.96 13.41 25.52
C ALA A 248 17.84 14.55 24.48
N ASP A 249 18.73 14.56 23.48
CA ASP A 249 18.67 15.48 22.35
C ASP A 249 17.67 14.94 21.31
N LEU A 250 16.39 15.27 21.50
CA LEU A 250 15.27 14.75 20.71
C LEU A 250 14.75 15.81 19.75
N ALA A 251 15.32 15.88 18.54
CA ALA A 251 14.94 16.86 17.53
C ALA A 251 13.85 16.36 16.57
N THR A 252 13.76 15.05 16.39
CA THR A 252 12.88 14.38 15.42
C THR A 252 12.15 13.18 16.03
N GLU A 253 11.13 12.67 15.32
CA GLU A 253 10.47 11.42 15.67
C GLU A 253 11.43 10.23 15.64
N ASP A 254 12.38 10.25 14.70
CA ASP A 254 13.43 9.24 14.59
C ASP A 254 14.36 9.26 15.81
N ASP A 255 14.74 10.46 16.30
CA ASP A 255 15.54 10.58 17.52
C ASP A 255 14.79 10.02 18.72
N LEU A 256 13.49 10.30 18.83
CA LEU A 256 12.64 9.76 19.90
C LEU A 256 12.51 8.24 19.81
N ASP A 257 12.25 7.70 18.62
CA ASP A 257 12.11 6.25 18.43
C ASP A 257 13.44 5.52 18.74
N GLU A 258 14.57 6.06 18.30
CA GLU A 258 15.90 5.50 18.55
C GLU A 258 16.30 5.63 20.02
N PHE A 259 15.97 6.75 20.68
CA PHE A 259 16.14 6.89 22.12
C PHE A 259 15.33 5.85 22.89
N LEU A 260 14.03 5.72 22.59
CA LEU A 260 13.15 4.75 23.26
C LEU A 260 13.62 3.32 23.01
N TRP A 261 14.07 3.01 21.80
CA TRP A 261 14.66 1.72 21.46
C TRP A 261 15.86 1.36 22.35
N ARG A 262 16.82 2.28 22.47
CA ARG A 262 18.00 2.09 23.33
C ARG A 262 17.60 1.98 24.80
N TRP A 263 16.67 2.81 25.25
CA TRP A 263 16.18 2.82 26.62
C TRP A 263 15.46 1.50 26.97
N GLU A 264 14.59 1.00 26.09
CA GLU A 264 13.86 -0.28 26.28
C GLU A 264 14.85 -1.45 26.43
N ARG A 265 15.84 -1.53 25.54
CA ARG A 265 16.88 -2.58 25.61
C ARG A 265 17.75 -2.46 26.86
N ALA A 266 18.14 -1.26 27.25
CA ALA A 266 18.96 -1.04 28.45
C ALA A 266 18.18 -1.37 29.74
N THR A 267 16.88 -1.07 29.77
CA THR A 267 16.04 -1.21 30.96
C THR A 267 15.54 -2.64 31.14
N PHE A 268 15.08 -3.29 30.08
CA PHE A 268 14.42 -4.59 30.14
C PHE A 268 15.30 -5.75 29.64
N GLY A 269 16.34 -5.46 28.86
CA GLY A 269 17.17 -6.45 28.19
C GLY A 269 16.57 -6.95 26.87
N ASP A 270 17.45 -7.39 25.96
CA ASP A 270 17.07 -7.80 24.60
C ASP A 270 16.04 -8.94 24.58
N GLU A 271 16.16 -9.93 25.48
CA GLU A 271 15.20 -11.04 25.57
C GLU A 271 13.78 -10.56 25.89
N ALA A 272 13.63 -9.61 26.82
CA ALA A 272 12.34 -9.05 27.18
C ALA A 272 11.76 -8.19 26.04
N VAL A 273 12.60 -7.44 25.33
CA VAL A 273 12.19 -6.64 24.17
C VAL A 273 11.67 -7.54 23.04
N ILE A 274 12.38 -8.64 22.73
CA ILE A 274 11.96 -9.66 21.76
C ILE A 274 10.66 -10.32 22.21
N ALA A 275 10.56 -10.76 23.46
CA ALA A 275 9.39 -11.44 24.00
C ALA A 275 8.14 -10.55 24.07
N ALA A 276 8.33 -9.24 24.22
CA ALA A 276 7.25 -8.26 24.15
C ALA A 276 6.79 -8.00 22.70
N GLY A 277 7.47 -8.57 21.70
CA GLY A 277 7.04 -8.53 20.31
C GLY A 277 5.70 -9.22 20.15
N GLN A 278 4.92 -8.77 19.17
CA GLN A 278 3.65 -9.39 18.81
C GLN A 278 3.82 -10.11 17.48
N PRO A 279 4.46 -11.30 17.46
CA PRO A 279 4.75 -12.04 16.23
C PRO A 279 3.49 -12.38 15.43
N ASP A 280 2.35 -12.48 16.11
CA ASP A 280 1.08 -12.96 15.55
C ASP A 280 0.23 -11.86 14.88
N ASP A 281 0.55 -10.57 15.06
CA ASP A 281 -0.38 -9.47 14.77
C ASP A 281 -0.11 -8.67 13.48
N VAL A 282 1.03 -8.87 12.79
CA VAL A 282 1.24 -8.19 11.49
C VAL A 282 0.78 -9.08 10.35
N HIS A 283 -0.32 -8.63 9.76
CA HIS A 283 -1.14 -9.21 8.72
C HIS A 283 -0.35 -9.75 7.52
N TRP A 284 -0.34 -11.07 7.38
CA TRP A 284 -0.30 -11.65 6.05
C TRP A 284 -1.62 -11.27 5.36
N PHE A 285 -1.55 -10.59 4.23
CA PHE A 285 -2.73 -10.34 3.43
C PHE A 285 -3.06 -11.61 2.65
N ASP A 286 -4.27 -12.12 2.87
CA ASP A 286 -4.84 -13.23 2.11
C ASP A 286 -6.06 -12.67 1.36
N PRO A 287 -5.94 -12.34 0.06
CA PRO A 287 -7.06 -11.87 -0.75
C PRO A 287 -8.10 -12.97 -1.03
N GLY A 288 -7.82 -14.23 -0.67
CA GLY A 288 -8.59 -15.38 -1.11
C GLY A 288 -8.27 -15.77 -2.56
N ILE A 289 -8.58 -17.02 -2.92
CA ILE A 289 -8.22 -17.64 -4.21
C ILE A 289 -8.89 -17.01 -5.44
N THR A 290 -10.01 -16.31 -5.26
CA THR A 290 -10.78 -15.75 -6.40
C THR A 290 -10.11 -14.51 -6.96
N ASP A 291 -9.49 -13.72 -6.08
CA ASP A 291 -9.07 -12.36 -6.38
C ASP A 291 -7.56 -12.28 -6.67
N GLN A 292 -6.81 -13.35 -6.40
CA GLN A 292 -5.39 -13.47 -6.74
C GLN A 292 -5.13 -14.42 -7.90
N LYS A 293 -4.05 -14.12 -8.65
CA LYS A 293 -3.49 -14.97 -9.69
C LYS A 293 -1.99 -15.07 -9.52
N LEU A 294 -1.40 -16.19 -9.94
CA LEU A 294 0.05 -16.29 -10.02
C LEU A 294 0.53 -15.91 -11.41
N LEU A 295 1.22 -14.79 -11.50
CA LEU A 295 1.82 -14.30 -12.74
C LEU A 295 3.27 -14.79 -12.84
N VAL A 296 3.62 -15.40 -13.97
CA VAL A 296 4.98 -15.79 -14.32
C VAL A 296 5.50 -14.82 -15.37
N VAL A 297 6.45 -13.99 -14.94
CA VAL A 297 7.09 -12.95 -15.78
C VAL A 297 8.50 -13.39 -16.20
N PRO A 298 8.98 -13.04 -17.41
CA PRO A 298 10.33 -13.36 -17.88
C PRO A 298 11.36 -12.38 -17.29
N VAL A 299 11.52 -12.44 -15.96
CA VAL A 299 12.56 -11.76 -15.20
C VAL A 299 13.29 -12.79 -14.32
N PRO A 300 14.58 -12.59 -14.01
CA PRO A 300 15.38 -13.62 -13.34
C PRO A 300 15.04 -13.81 -11.87
N ASP A 301 14.48 -12.80 -11.20
CA ASP A 301 14.29 -12.78 -9.76
C ASP A 301 13.17 -11.83 -9.30
N GLY A 302 12.82 -11.96 -8.02
CA GLY A 302 11.82 -11.12 -7.34
C GLY A 302 12.12 -9.62 -7.41
N PRO A 303 13.35 -9.14 -7.14
CA PRO A 303 13.70 -7.73 -7.27
C PRO A 303 13.39 -7.13 -8.65
N ASN A 304 13.63 -7.87 -9.74
CA ASN A 304 13.29 -7.42 -11.08
C ASN A 304 11.78 -7.42 -11.37
N THR A 305 10.96 -8.18 -10.65
CA THR A 305 9.49 -8.15 -10.85
C THR A 305 8.89 -6.78 -10.53
N VAL A 306 9.38 -6.08 -9.50
CA VAL A 306 8.89 -4.75 -9.12
C VAL A 306 9.18 -3.70 -10.19
N ARG A 307 10.20 -3.90 -11.02
CA ARG A 307 10.48 -3.01 -12.17
C ARG A 307 9.44 -3.14 -13.28
N VAL A 308 8.79 -4.30 -13.35
CA VAL A 308 7.79 -4.63 -14.36
C VAL A 308 6.38 -4.29 -13.88
N LEU A 309 6.10 -4.62 -12.62
CA LEU A 309 4.78 -4.46 -12.01
C LEU A 309 4.60 -3.09 -11.35
N GLY A 310 5.69 -2.41 -11.03
CA GLY A 310 5.66 -1.23 -10.17
C GLY A 310 5.39 -1.58 -8.71
N PHE A 311 5.23 -0.53 -7.92
CA PHE A 311 4.76 -0.55 -6.54
C PHE A 311 4.25 0.87 -6.27
N TYR A 312 3.09 1.03 -5.64
CA TYR A 312 2.38 2.30 -5.54
C TYR A 312 3.25 3.52 -5.15
N PRO A 313 4.16 3.42 -4.16
CA PRO A 313 5.07 4.53 -3.81
C PRO A 313 6.00 5.01 -4.94
N THR A 314 6.15 4.21 -5.99
CA THR A 314 6.96 4.52 -7.17
C THR A 314 6.14 5.08 -8.34
N ASP A 315 4.81 5.11 -8.25
CA ASP A 315 3.94 5.60 -9.33
C ASP A 315 4.19 7.11 -9.60
N ASP A 316 4.28 7.91 -8.54
CA ASP A 316 4.61 9.34 -8.61
C ASP A 316 6.13 9.60 -8.68
N HIS A 317 6.93 8.56 -8.43
CA HIS A 317 8.39 8.62 -8.39
C HIS A 317 9.05 7.45 -9.13
N PRO A 318 8.96 7.40 -10.48
CA PRO A 318 9.52 6.28 -11.25
C PRO A 318 11.03 6.09 -11.07
N ASP A 319 11.75 7.16 -10.68
CA ASP A 319 13.17 7.12 -10.34
C ASP A 319 13.48 6.29 -9.07
N TRP A 320 12.45 5.91 -8.30
CA TRP A 320 12.58 5.08 -7.10
C TRP A 320 12.51 3.57 -7.41
N ILE A 321 12.10 3.18 -8.62
CA ILE A 321 11.99 1.76 -9.02
C ILE A 321 13.35 1.05 -8.94
N GLU A 322 14.41 1.67 -9.47
CA GLU A 322 15.76 1.08 -9.43
C GLU A 322 16.31 0.98 -7.98
N PRO A 323 16.27 2.05 -7.17
CA PRO A 323 16.59 1.96 -5.75
C PRO A 323 15.79 0.91 -4.97
N LEU A 324 14.47 0.80 -5.23
CA LEU A 324 13.62 -0.22 -4.61
C LEU A 324 14.10 -1.63 -5.00
N GLY A 325 14.34 -1.87 -6.29
CA GLY A 325 14.91 -3.13 -6.75
C GLY A 325 16.25 -3.46 -6.08
N ALA A 326 17.11 -2.46 -5.89
CA ALA A 326 18.39 -2.64 -5.18
C ALA A 326 18.20 -3.05 -3.72
N ASP A 327 17.26 -2.42 -3.01
CA ASP A 327 16.95 -2.78 -1.61
C ASP A 327 16.35 -4.18 -1.52
N LEU A 328 15.44 -4.56 -2.43
CA LEU A 328 14.90 -5.93 -2.49
C LEU A 328 16.00 -6.96 -2.78
N ALA A 329 16.94 -6.66 -3.68
CA ALA A 329 18.07 -7.53 -3.99
C ALA A 329 19.00 -7.67 -2.78
N ALA A 330 19.21 -6.59 -2.02
CA ALA A 330 19.94 -6.64 -0.77
C ALA A 330 19.25 -7.50 0.28
N TRP A 331 17.93 -7.37 0.44
CA TRP A 331 17.16 -8.22 1.36
C TRP A 331 17.17 -9.69 0.96
N HIS A 332 17.10 -9.97 -0.34
CA HIS A 332 17.25 -11.33 -0.85
C HIS A 332 18.62 -11.91 -0.49
N ARG A 333 19.70 -11.16 -0.71
CA ARG A 333 21.06 -11.59 -0.39
C ARG A 333 21.28 -11.78 1.13
N ASP A 334 20.83 -10.82 1.93
CA ASP A 334 21.19 -10.73 3.34
C ASP A 334 20.28 -11.61 4.23
N PHE A 335 19.02 -11.82 3.81
CA PHE A 335 18.01 -12.55 4.60
C PHE A 335 17.33 -13.70 3.84
N GLY A 336 17.71 -13.94 2.58
CA GLY A 336 16.99 -14.87 1.72
C GLY A 336 15.53 -14.46 1.53
N ALA A 337 15.23 -13.16 1.53
CA ALA A 337 13.90 -12.63 1.33
C ALA A 337 13.49 -12.81 -0.13
N GLU A 338 12.40 -13.53 -0.37
CA GLU A 338 11.90 -13.84 -1.70
C GLU A 338 10.53 -13.21 -1.84
N LEU A 339 10.39 -12.27 -2.79
CA LEU A 339 9.10 -11.67 -3.09
C LEU A 339 8.19 -12.77 -3.65
N ILE A 340 7.03 -12.93 -3.03
CA ILE A 340 6.03 -13.90 -3.48
C ILE A 340 4.78 -13.22 -4.02
N ALA A 341 4.47 -11.99 -3.57
CA ALA A 341 3.29 -11.25 -4.00
C ALA A 341 3.57 -9.77 -4.18
N ASN A 342 2.96 -9.17 -5.19
CA ASN A 342 2.90 -7.74 -5.46
C ASN A 342 1.46 -7.39 -5.90
N TYR A 343 0.71 -6.78 -4.99
CA TYR A 343 -0.68 -6.37 -5.18
C TYR A 343 -0.82 -4.87 -5.47
N GLY A 344 0.22 -4.28 -6.08
CA GLY A 344 0.30 -2.85 -6.39
C GLY A 344 0.61 -1.99 -5.15
N THR A 345 -0.20 -2.07 -4.10
CA THR A 345 -0.01 -1.35 -2.83
C THR A 345 0.64 -2.19 -1.74
N MET A 346 0.77 -3.50 -1.95
CA MET A 346 1.30 -4.43 -0.96
C MET A 346 2.37 -5.35 -1.56
N LEU A 347 3.42 -5.62 -0.78
CA LEU A 347 4.46 -6.61 -1.10
C LEU A 347 4.50 -7.66 0.00
N GLN A 348 4.61 -8.94 -0.38
CA GLN A 348 4.81 -10.04 0.58
C GLN A 348 6.05 -10.85 0.26
N PHE A 349 6.76 -11.22 1.31
CA PHE A 349 8.02 -11.96 1.23
C PHE A 349 7.97 -13.22 2.09
N VAL A 350 8.60 -14.28 1.60
CA VAL A 350 9.04 -15.42 2.40
C VAL A 350 10.53 -15.26 2.68
N VAL A 351 10.96 -15.52 3.91
CA VAL A 351 12.29 -15.17 4.39
C VAL A 351 12.96 -16.39 4.97
N ASN A 352 14.13 -16.73 4.43
CA ASN A 352 14.85 -17.96 4.77
C ASN A 352 15.82 -17.79 5.95
N ASP A 353 16.46 -16.62 6.07
CA ASP A 353 17.39 -16.30 7.17
C ASP A 353 16.97 -14.97 7.82
N PRO A 354 15.92 -14.98 8.66
CA PRO A 354 15.43 -13.75 9.28
C PRO A 354 16.47 -13.15 10.24
N PRO A 355 16.38 -11.84 10.54
CA PRO A 355 17.24 -11.20 11.53
C PRO A 355 17.25 -11.97 12.86
N ARG A 356 18.43 -12.10 13.46
CA ARG A 356 18.64 -12.84 14.72
C ARG A 356 19.02 -11.95 15.89
N ASP A 357 19.33 -10.69 15.61
CA ASP A 357 19.69 -9.68 16.60
C ASP A 357 18.90 -8.39 16.35
N LEU A 358 18.66 -7.67 17.45
CA LEU A 358 17.81 -6.49 17.49
C LEU A 358 18.39 -5.33 16.66
N ASP A 359 19.71 -5.17 16.60
CA ASP A 359 20.34 -4.09 15.84
C ASP A 359 20.09 -4.25 14.33
N THR A 360 20.29 -5.46 13.80
CA THR A 360 19.97 -5.80 12.41
C THR A 360 18.49 -5.63 12.12
N ALA A 361 17.62 -6.08 13.03
CA ALA A 361 16.18 -5.98 12.86
C ALA A 361 15.67 -4.52 12.91
N TYR A 362 16.28 -3.67 13.73
CA TYR A 362 15.94 -2.24 13.80
C TYR A 362 16.33 -1.50 12.53
N GLN A 363 17.50 -1.81 11.97
CA GLN A 363 17.91 -1.25 10.68
C GLN A 363 16.99 -1.72 9.55
N LEU A 364 16.57 -3.00 9.55
CA LEU A 364 15.61 -3.50 8.57
C LEU A 364 14.23 -2.85 8.72
N ALA A 365 13.75 -2.66 9.97
CA ALA A 365 12.49 -1.96 10.24
C ALA A 365 12.51 -0.52 9.71
N LYS A 366 13.65 0.18 9.84
CA LYS A 366 13.90 1.50 9.23
C LYS A 366 13.73 1.44 7.70
N GLU A 367 14.33 0.46 7.04
CA GLU A 367 14.22 0.29 5.60
C GLU A 367 12.79 -0.03 5.16
N HIS A 368 12.08 -0.91 5.87
CA HIS A 368 10.68 -1.24 5.58
C HIS A 368 9.75 -0.02 5.73
N ASP A 369 9.91 0.75 6.80
CA ASP A 369 9.15 1.97 7.07
C ASP A 369 9.34 3.01 5.97
N LEU A 370 10.58 3.16 5.47
CA LEU A 370 10.82 4.01 4.33
C LEU A 370 10.31 3.43 3.03
N VAL A 371 10.40 2.13 2.76
CA VAL A 371 9.91 1.56 1.50
C VAL A 371 8.39 1.69 1.40
N ALA A 372 7.69 1.46 2.51
CA ALA A 372 6.23 1.37 2.56
C ALA A 372 5.70 2.04 3.83
N THR A 373 5.46 3.35 3.76
CA THR A 373 5.21 4.23 4.92
C THR A 373 3.92 3.93 5.68
N SER A 374 2.99 3.18 5.09
CA SER A 374 1.77 2.78 5.77
C SER A 374 1.90 1.43 6.50
N THR A 375 3.04 0.73 6.38
CA THR A 375 3.23 -0.62 6.95
C THR A 375 3.10 -0.62 8.47
N LEU A 376 3.68 0.38 9.14
CA LEU A 376 3.70 0.47 10.61
C LEU A 376 2.55 1.29 11.19
N PRO A 377 2.20 2.47 10.63
CA PRO A 377 1.14 3.29 11.23
C PRO A 377 -0.24 2.65 11.11
N ALA A 378 -0.54 1.92 10.03
CA ALA A 378 -1.86 1.31 9.83
C ALA A 378 -2.25 0.30 10.91
N PRO A 379 -1.38 -0.63 11.36
CA PRO A 379 -1.65 -1.47 12.52
C PRO A 379 -1.42 -0.78 13.87
N GLY A 380 -0.98 0.50 13.89
CA GLY A 380 -0.62 1.18 15.13
C GLY A 380 0.62 0.55 15.77
N LEU A 381 1.65 0.28 14.98
CA LEU A 381 2.96 -0.18 15.43
C LEU A 381 3.99 0.93 15.31
N THR A 382 4.93 0.96 16.26
CA THR A 382 6.13 1.79 16.15
C THR A 382 7.23 0.98 15.47
N ARG A 383 8.20 1.66 14.87
CA ARG A 383 9.34 1.03 14.19
C ARG A 383 10.13 0.10 15.10
N ARG A 384 10.47 0.54 16.31
CA ARG A 384 11.18 -0.30 17.29
C ARG A 384 10.38 -1.54 17.74
N HIS A 385 9.06 -1.44 17.82
CA HIS A 385 8.22 -2.60 18.14
C HIS A 385 8.19 -3.59 16.98
N TYR A 386 8.07 -3.09 15.75
CA TYR A 386 8.17 -3.92 14.54
C TYR A 386 9.55 -4.56 14.39
N ALA A 387 10.63 -3.87 14.76
CA ALA A 387 11.99 -4.43 14.78
C ALA A 387 12.09 -5.66 15.69
N ALA A 388 11.50 -5.61 16.89
CA ALA A 388 11.44 -6.77 17.75
C ALA A 388 10.64 -7.93 17.11
N ASP A 389 9.56 -7.61 16.39
CA ASP A 389 8.71 -8.60 15.70
C ASP A 389 9.37 -9.23 14.47
N LEU A 390 10.40 -8.59 13.90
CA LEU A 390 11.16 -9.11 12.76
C LEU A 390 12.11 -10.25 13.16
N ILE A 391 12.45 -10.37 14.46
CA ILE A 391 13.36 -11.41 14.94
C ILE A 391 12.77 -12.79 14.71
N GLY A 392 13.47 -13.63 13.95
CA GLY A 392 13.03 -14.99 13.63
C GLY A 392 11.84 -15.08 12.67
N ARG A 393 11.38 -13.95 12.12
CA ARG A 393 10.15 -13.90 11.33
C ARG A 393 10.38 -14.27 9.86
N THR A 394 9.73 -15.36 9.43
CA THR A 394 9.90 -15.92 8.08
C THR A 394 8.95 -15.34 7.02
N ARG A 395 8.14 -14.34 7.37
CA ARG A 395 7.16 -13.71 6.48
C ARG A 395 7.14 -12.20 6.70
N TRP A 396 7.36 -11.44 5.64
CA TRP A 396 7.23 -9.98 5.70
C TRP A 396 6.07 -9.50 4.84
N PHE A 397 5.44 -8.43 5.29
CA PHE A 397 4.35 -7.74 4.62
C PHE A 397 4.67 -6.25 4.66
N LEU A 398 4.69 -5.62 3.49
CA LEU A 398 4.87 -4.18 3.31
C LEU A 398 3.61 -3.64 2.64
N HIS A 399 3.12 -2.50 3.10
CA HIS A 399 1.93 -1.86 2.56
C HIS A 399 2.09 -0.34 2.52
N ASP A 400 1.71 0.25 1.40
CA ASP A 400 1.53 1.69 1.31
C ASP A 400 0.17 2.03 0.74
N ARG A 401 -0.47 3.07 1.29
CA ARG A 401 -1.83 3.46 0.89
C ARG A 401 -1.79 4.53 -0.21
N PRO A 402 -2.77 4.50 -1.13
CA PRO A 402 -3.05 5.60 -2.04
C PRO A 402 -3.31 6.95 -1.39
#